data_AF-A0A970ECY5-F1
#
_entry.id   AF-A0A970ECY5-F1
#
_cell.length_a   1.000
_cell.length_b   1.000
_cell.length_c   1.000
_cell.angle_alpha   90.00
_cell.angle_beta   90.00
_cell.angle_gamma   90.00
#
_symmetry.space_group_name_H-M   'P 1'
#
loop_
_entity.id
_entity.type
_entity.pdbx_description
1 polymer ?
#
loop_
_entity_poly.entity_id
_entity_poly.type
_entity_poly.pdbx_seq_one_letter_code
_entity_poly.pdbx_strand_id
1 'polypeptide(L)'
;MQSSLTRRITLSMVALAVGGIILVAVLINLALTFNFTRYLGTVQEEQNRLILDTLAELYSRSTSWQAIRLSTMYVGSTTGTQIRVYDMRGRLIVDSLTGMMQGTHSDY
;
A
#
# COMPACT_ATOMS: atom_id res chain seq x y z
N MET A 1 15.41 4.04 -59.29
CA MET A 1 14.97 2.81 -58.57
C MET A 1 15.67 2.63 -57.22
N GLN A 2 16.98 2.94 -57.08
CA GLN A 2 17.73 2.78 -55.82
C GLN A 2 17.16 3.57 -54.62
N SER A 3 16.69 4.80 -54.81
CA SER A 3 16.12 5.63 -53.74
C SER A 3 14.85 5.05 -53.09
N SER A 4 14.05 4.29 -53.85
CA SER A 4 12.84 3.64 -53.33
C SER A 4 13.15 2.43 -52.44
N LEU A 5 14.26 1.73 -52.74
CA LEU A 5 14.69 0.56 -51.99
C LEU A 5 15.27 0.98 -50.64
N THR A 6 16.16 1.97 -50.64
CA THR A 6 16.74 2.54 -49.41
C THR A 6 15.66 3.09 -48.50
N ARG A 7 14.68 3.84 -49.05
CA ARG A 7 13.56 4.38 -48.26
C ARG A 7 12.72 3.29 -47.59
N ARG A 8 12.45 2.18 -48.27
CA ARG A 8 11.72 1.03 -47.70
C ARG A 8 12.51 0.37 -46.58
N ILE A 9 13.81 0.17 -46.77
CA ILE A 9 14.69 -0.44 -45.75
C ILE A 9 14.77 0.46 -44.51
N THR A 10 14.95 1.78 -44.69
CA THR A 10 14.97 2.74 -43.58
C THR A 10 13.63 2.77 -42.83
N LEU A 11 12.49 2.73 -43.54
CA LEU A 11 11.16 2.65 -42.92
C LEU A 11 10.98 1.39 -42.08
N SER A 12 11.37 0.22 -42.62
CA SER A 12 11.31 -1.04 -41.86
C SER A 12 12.21 -0.99 -40.64
N MET A 13 13.39 -0.39 -40.74
CA MET A 13 14.34 -0.27 -39.62
C MET A 13 13.82 0.67 -38.53
N VAL A 14 13.21 1.80 -38.92
CA VAL A 14 12.54 2.72 -37.99
C VAL A 14 11.35 2.02 -37.32
N ALA A 15 10.53 1.30 -38.08
CA ALA A 15 9.39 0.56 -37.53
C ALA A 15 9.83 -0.52 -36.53
N LEU A 16 10.93 -1.24 -36.82
CA LEU A 16 11.52 -2.21 -35.90
C LEU A 16 12.07 -1.53 -34.64
N ALA A 17 12.76 -0.40 -34.79
CA ALA A 17 13.28 0.35 -33.64
C ALA A 17 12.15 0.86 -32.73
N VAL A 18 11.11 1.46 -33.32
CA VAL A 18 9.93 1.94 -32.59
C VAL A 18 9.19 0.77 -31.93
N GLY A 19 8.99 -0.33 -32.66
CA GLY A 19 8.38 -1.54 -32.11
C GLY A 19 9.17 -2.11 -30.93
N GLY A 20 10.50 -2.14 -31.04
CA GLY A 20 11.38 -2.55 -29.94
C GLY A 20 11.26 -1.65 -28.71
N ILE A 21 11.24 -0.32 -28.90
CA ILE A 21 11.08 0.64 -27.80
C ILE A 21 9.73 0.44 -27.11
N ILE A 22 8.64 0.31 -27.88
CA ILE A 22 7.30 0.08 -27.33
C ILE A 22 7.25 -1.24 -26.56
N LEU A 23 7.82 -2.31 -27.13
CA LEU A 23 7.85 -3.62 -26.48
C LEU A 23 8.61 -3.57 -25.15
N VAL A 24 9.78 -2.93 -25.12
CA VAL A 24 10.57 -2.75 -23.91
C VAL A 24 9.80 -1.92 -22.89
N ALA A 25 9.15 -0.83 -23.30
CA ALA A 25 8.34 0.00 -22.41
C ALA A 25 7.19 -0.79 -21.78
N VAL A 26 6.50 -1.63 -22.56
CA VAL A 26 5.43 -2.52 -22.07
C VAL A 26 5.98 -3.53 -21.07
N LEU A 27 7.11 -4.18 -21.37
CA LEU A 27 7.73 -5.16 -20.47
C LEU A 27 8.19 -4.53 -19.16
N ILE A 28 8.79 -3.33 -19.21
CA ILE A 28 9.19 -2.57 -18.03
C ILE A 28 7.96 -2.21 -17.20
N ASN A 29 6.90 -1.72 -17.83
CA ASN A 29 5.68 -1.35 -17.12
C ASN A 29 5.06 -2.58 -16.42
N LEU A 30 4.95 -3.70 -17.13
CA LEU A 30 4.42 -4.95 -16.57
C LEU A 30 5.27 -5.46 -15.38
N ALA A 31 6.60 -5.46 -15.54
CA ALA A 31 7.52 -5.88 -14.49
C ALA A 31 7.44 -4.96 -13.26
N LEU A 32 7.39 -3.64 -13.47
CA LEU A 32 7.23 -2.68 -12.38
C LEU A 32 5.91 -2.86 -11.66
N THR A 33 4.79 -2.97 -12.38
CA THR A 33 3.48 -3.18 -11.76
C THR A 33 3.47 -4.46 -10.94
N PHE A 34 3.97 -5.58 -11.48
CA PHE A 34 3.99 -6.84 -10.76
C PHE A 34 4.84 -6.78 -9.48
N ASN A 35 6.07 -6.25 -9.58
CA ASN A 35 6.95 -6.14 -8.42
C ASN A 35 6.41 -5.15 -7.39
N PHE A 36 5.83 -4.04 -7.85
CA PHE A 36 5.24 -3.03 -6.97
C PHE A 36 4.02 -3.56 -6.22
N THR A 37 3.10 -4.26 -6.91
CA THR A 37 1.94 -4.89 -6.25
C THR A 37 2.38 -5.95 -5.24
N ARG A 38 3.36 -6.80 -5.59
CA ARG A 38 3.91 -7.79 -4.66
C ARG A 38 4.54 -7.11 -3.45
N TYR A 39 5.38 -6.10 -3.67
CA TYR A 39 6.05 -5.36 -2.61
C TYR A 39 5.06 -4.68 -1.66
N LEU A 40 4.07 -3.97 -2.21
CA LEU A 40 3.01 -3.35 -1.41
C LEU A 40 2.24 -4.38 -0.59
N GLY A 41 1.89 -5.52 -1.18
CA GLY A 41 1.22 -6.61 -0.45
C GLY A 41 2.05 -7.11 0.73
N THR A 42 3.33 -7.43 0.51
CA THR A 42 4.22 -7.91 1.58
C THR A 42 4.46 -6.85 2.65
N VAL A 43 4.68 -5.60 2.27
CA VAL A 43 4.92 -4.51 3.23
C VAL A 43 3.67 -4.23 4.05
N GLN A 44 2.49 -4.23 3.44
CA GLN A 44 1.23 -3.99 4.13
C GLN A 44 0.91 -5.14 5.10
N GLU A 45 1.17 -6.38 4.71
CA GLU A 45 0.98 -7.56 5.57
C GLU A 45 1.93 -7.52 6.78
N GLU A 46 3.22 -7.21 6.55
CA GLU A 46 4.21 -7.11 7.63
C GLU A 46 3.90 -5.94 8.59
N GLN A 47 3.50 -4.77 8.06
CA GLN A 47 3.07 -3.64 8.88
C GLN A 47 1.84 -3.98 9.73
N ASN A 48 0.83 -4.61 9.12
CA ASN A 48 -0.36 -5.04 9.85
C ASN A 48 -0.01 -6.03 10.96
N ARG A 49 0.89 -6.98 10.69
CA ARG A 49 1.36 -7.95 11.67
C ARG A 49 2.07 -7.26 12.85
N LEU A 50 2.97 -6.33 12.58
CA LEU A 50 3.68 -5.58 13.62
C LEU A 50 2.74 -4.74 14.49
N ILE A 51 1.73 -4.11 13.89
CA ILE A 51 0.67 -3.38 14.62
C ILE A 51 -0.07 -4.33 15.56
N LEU A 52 -0.48 -5.50 15.06
CA LEU A 52 -1.22 -6.49 15.85
C LEU A 52 -0.37 -7.06 16.99
N ASP A 53 0.88 -7.44 16.72
CA ASP A 53 1.80 -7.99 17.72
C ASP A 53 2.06 -6.97 18.83
N THR A 54 2.24 -5.70 18.48
CA THR A 54 2.45 -4.60 19.44
C THR A 54 1.22 -4.39 20.32
N LEU A 55 0.01 -4.36 19.74
CA LEU A 55 -1.23 -4.21 20.51
C LEU A 55 -1.50 -5.42 21.41
N ALA A 56 -1.20 -6.63 20.94
CA ALA A 56 -1.33 -7.85 21.72
C ALA A 56 -0.35 -7.87 22.91
N GLU A 57 0.90 -7.45 22.70
CA GLU A 57 1.89 -7.32 23.78
C GLU A 57 1.49 -6.25 24.81
N LEU A 58 0.97 -5.10 24.36
CA LEU A 58 0.46 -4.07 25.26
C LEU A 58 -0.70 -4.58 26.11
N TYR A 59 -1.56 -5.42 25.54
CA TYR A 59 -2.68 -6.01 26.28
C TYR A 59 -2.19 -7.03 27.30
N SER A 60 -1.23 -7.89 26.92
CA SER A 60 -0.70 -8.92 27.82
C SER A 60 0.00 -8.31 29.04
N ARG A 61 0.66 -7.15 28.87
CA ARG A 61 1.36 -6.45 29.96
C ARG A 61 0.43 -5.61 30.84
N SER A 62 -0.57 -4.94 30.28
CA SER A 62 -1.42 -4.00 31.02
C SER A 62 -2.74 -4.59 31.49
N THR A 63 -3.26 -5.62 30.82
CA THR A 63 -4.64 -6.16 30.96
C THR A 63 -5.74 -5.08 30.96
N SER A 64 -5.45 -3.90 30.41
CA SER A 64 -6.33 -2.74 30.47
C SER A 64 -6.86 -2.39 29.10
N TRP A 65 -8.19 -2.50 28.94
CA TRP A 65 -8.88 -2.09 27.72
C TRP A 65 -8.74 -0.58 27.45
N GLN A 66 -8.55 0.23 28.49
CA GLN A 66 -8.35 1.66 28.33
C GLN A 66 -6.97 1.97 27.70
N ALA A 67 -5.93 1.23 28.09
CA ALA A 67 -4.61 1.35 27.47
C ALA A 67 -4.66 0.93 25.99
N ILE A 68 -5.31 -0.20 25.70
CA ILE A 68 -5.50 -0.66 24.31
C ILE A 68 -6.26 0.34 23.47
N ARG A 69 -7.32 0.95 24.01
CA ARG A 69 -8.07 1.99 23.30
C ARG A 69 -7.18 3.18 22.93
N LEU A 70 -6.37 3.69 23.85
CA LEU A 70 -5.46 4.81 23.58
C LEU A 70 -4.36 4.45 22.57
N SER A 71 -3.73 3.29 22.73
CA SER A 71 -2.70 2.81 21.80
C SER A 71 -3.26 2.55 20.41
N THR A 72 -4.46 1.97 20.30
CA THR A 72 -5.14 1.74 19.01
C THR A 72 -5.44 3.06 18.31
N MET A 73 -5.90 4.06 19.05
CA MET A 73 -6.13 5.41 18.52
C MET A 73 -4.84 6.05 18.00
N TYR A 74 -3.77 6.00 18.80
CA TYR A 74 -2.47 6.55 18.44
C TYR A 74 -1.90 5.85 17.19
N VAL A 75 -1.81 4.52 17.20
CA VAL A 75 -1.25 3.75 16.09
C VAL A 75 -2.08 3.92 14.82
N GLY A 76 -3.41 3.95 14.93
CA GLY A 76 -4.27 4.27 13.80
C GLY A 76 -3.90 5.63 13.21
N SER A 77 -3.88 6.68 14.03
CA SER A 77 -3.59 8.05 13.57
C SER A 77 -2.22 8.22 12.92
N THR A 78 -1.20 7.51 13.39
CA THR A 78 0.17 7.62 12.86
C THR A 78 0.39 6.79 11.60
N THR A 79 -0.31 5.66 11.46
CA THR A 79 -0.17 4.77 10.30
C THR A 79 -1.17 5.08 9.18
N GLY A 80 -2.23 5.84 9.46
CA GLY A 80 -3.35 6.03 8.53
C GLY A 80 -4.22 4.78 8.36
N THR A 81 -4.00 3.74 9.18
CA THR A 81 -4.72 2.47 9.11
C THR A 81 -5.93 2.48 10.04
N GLN A 82 -7.07 2.03 9.53
CA GLN A 82 -8.22 1.75 10.38
C GLN A 82 -7.98 0.45 11.18
N ILE A 83 -8.03 0.55 12.50
CA ILE A 83 -7.85 -0.55 13.42
C ILE A 83 -9.11 -0.66 14.27
N ARG A 84 -9.72 -1.85 14.27
CA ARG A 84 -10.88 -2.17 15.09
C ARG A 84 -10.52 -3.30 16.05
N VAL A 85 -10.75 -3.08 17.34
CA VAL A 85 -10.52 -4.09 18.38
C VAL A 85 -11.86 -4.55 18.92
N TYR A 86 -12.04 -5.87 18.95
CA TYR A 86 -13.24 -6.52 19.47
C TYR A 86 -12.87 -7.38 20.68
N ASP A 87 -13.80 -7.51 21.63
CA ASP A 87 -13.67 -8.50 22.69
C ASP A 87 -13.98 -9.92 22.19
N MET A 88 -13.76 -10.94 23.03
CA MET A 88 -14.04 -12.34 22.68
C MET A 88 -15.52 -12.62 22.39
N ARG A 89 -16.44 -11.71 22.75
CA ARG A 89 -17.88 -11.81 22.50
C ARG A 89 -18.29 -11.04 21.23
N GLY A 90 -17.33 -10.51 20.47
CA GLY A 90 -17.55 -9.74 19.25
C GLY A 90 -18.03 -8.31 19.51
N ARG A 91 -17.94 -7.79 20.74
CA ARG A 91 -18.29 -6.40 21.03
C ARG A 91 -17.13 -5.49 20.64
N LEU A 92 -17.42 -4.44 19.88
CA LEU A 92 -16.43 -3.42 19.51
C LEU A 92 -15.97 -2.68 20.77
N ILE A 93 -14.66 -2.66 21.01
CA ILE A 93 -14.03 -1.93 22.11
C ILE A 93 -13.55 -0.55 21.64
N VAL A 94 -12.91 -0.50 20.47
CA VAL A 94 -12.38 0.74 19.87
C VAL A 94 -12.32 0.61 18.35
N ASP A 95 -12.59 1.72 17.68
CA ASP A 95 -12.35 1.93 16.25
C ASP A 95 -11.51 3.20 16.08
N SER A 96 -10.29 3.07 15.53
CA SER A 96 -9.35 4.18 15.36
C SER A 96 -9.89 5.26 14.41
N LEU A 97 -10.81 4.92 13.51
CA LEU A 97 -11.40 5.86 12.56
C LEU A 97 -12.25 6.93 13.26
N THR A 98 -12.89 6.58 14.37
CA THR A 98 -13.77 7.49 15.12
C THR A 98 -12.98 8.66 15.74
N GLY A 99 -11.78 8.39 16.27
CA GLY A 99 -10.96 9.47 16.81
C GLY A 99 -10.08 10.16 15.76
N MET A 100 -9.83 9.55 14.59
CA MET A 100 -9.24 10.27 13.44
C MET A 100 -10.15 11.40 12.95
N MET A 101 -11.47 11.16 12.89
CA MET A 101 -12.46 12.17 12.52
C MET A 101 -12.62 13.26 13.60
N GLN A 102 -12.37 12.91 14.87
CA GLN A 102 -12.43 13.87 15.98
C GLN A 102 -11.23 14.82 16.02
N GLY A 103 -10.06 14.40 15.51
CA GLY A 103 -8.88 15.25 15.38
C GLY A 103 -8.95 16.30 14.27
N THR A 104 -9.93 16.22 13.36
CA THR A 104 -10.16 17.19 12.27
C THR A 104 -11.14 18.31 12.65
N HIS A 105 -11.57 18.39 13.92
CA HIS A 105 -12.47 19.40 14.47
C HIS A 105 -11.89 20.05 15.73
N SER A 106 -10.60 20.39 15.71
CA SER A 106 -9.96 21.15 16.79
C SER A 106 -9.05 22.24 16.23
N ASP A 107 -9.61 23.07 15.35
CA ASP A 107 -9.09 24.42 15.10
C ASP A 107 -9.97 25.40 15.90
N TYR A 108 -9.51 25.71 17.11
CA TYR A 108 -9.84 26.93 17.87
C TYR A 108 -8.54 27.55 18.34
#